data_AF-A0A0L0MWG2-F1
#
_entry.id   AF-A0A0L0MWG2-F1
#
_cell.length_a   1.000
_cell.length_b   1.000
_cell.length_c   1.000
_cell.angle_alpha   90.00
_cell.angle_beta   90.00
_cell.angle_gamma   90.00
#
_symmetry.space_group_name_H-M   'P 1'
#
loop_
_entity.id
_entity.type
_entity.pdbx_description
1 polymer ?
#
loop_
_entity_poly.entity_id
_entity_poly.type
_entity_poly.pdbx_seq_one_letter_code
_entity_poly.pdbx_strand_id
1 'polypeptide(L)'
;MFYSLGLRSSSTRILGASVRTAALRPGAVFTRSISIASVSEAAADQQQSRMKTFQIYRWNPDSPSVKPHMQSYTLDLNKTGPMVLDALIRIKNELDPILIFRRSCREGICGSCAMNINGQNTLACLCRIPAESAPEVKLYPLPHTYVVKDLVPDLTHFCKQYKSIKPYLQRDTPAPD
;
A
#
# COMPACT_ATOMS: atom_id res chain seq x y z
N MET A 1 49.54 12.89 -38.13
CA MET A 1 48.65 11.75 -38.41
C MET A 1 49.24 10.54 -37.71
N PHE A 2 48.49 9.97 -36.75
CA PHE A 2 48.73 8.75 -35.94
C PHE A 2 50.16 8.29 -35.67
N TYR A 3 50.55 8.31 -34.38
CA TYR A 3 51.60 7.43 -33.85
C TYR A 3 51.16 6.76 -32.54
N SER A 4 51.48 5.47 -32.49
CA SER A 4 51.28 4.47 -31.45
C SER A 4 52.39 4.54 -30.38
N LEU A 5 52.06 4.27 -29.11
CA LEU A 5 52.90 3.66 -28.05
C LEU A 5 51.92 3.19 -26.94
N GLY A 6 51.82 1.92 -26.50
CA GLY A 6 52.85 1.05 -25.91
C GLY A 6 53.07 1.45 -24.43
N LEU A 7 53.05 0.65 -23.35
CA LEU A 7 53.31 -0.77 -23.03
C LEU A 7 52.66 -1.06 -21.64
N ARG A 8 52.04 -2.21 -21.39
CA ARG A 8 52.53 -3.38 -20.60
C ARG A 8 53.39 -3.08 -19.36
N SER A 9 53.02 -3.61 -18.19
CA SER A 9 53.59 -4.87 -17.64
C SER A 9 53.48 -5.00 -16.12
N SER A 10 53.08 -6.20 -15.72
CA SER A 10 53.05 -6.87 -14.42
C SER A 10 54.19 -6.60 -13.44
N SER A 11 53.88 -6.71 -12.14
CA SER A 11 54.84 -7.17 -11.13
C SER A 11 54.17 -7.99 -10.03
N THR A 12 54.99 -8.88 -9.48
CA THR A 12 54.66 -10.22 -9.01
C THR A 12 54.78 -10.29 -7.47
N ARG A 13 54.10 -11.29 -6.89
CA ARG A 13 54.10 -11.75 -5.49
C ARG A 13 55.43 -11.64 -4.74
N ILE A 14 55.36 -11.39 -3.42
CA ILE A 14 56.25 -12.02 -2.42
C ILE A 14 55.45 -12.42 -1.17
N LEU A 15 55.54 -13.71 -0.84
CA LEU A 15 55.14 -14.35 0.41
C LEU A 15 56.15 -14.03 1.52
N GLY A 16 55.67 -13.78 2.74
CA GLY A 16 56.52 -13.65 3.92
C GLY A 16 55.77 -14.08 5.17
N ALA A 17 55.82 -15.37 5.49
CA ALA A 17 55.40 -15.92 6.76
C ALA A 17 56.47 -15.64 7.83
N SER A 18 56.08 -15.07 8.98
CA SER A 18 56.94 -15.00 10.15
C SER A 18 56.19 -15.56 11.35
N VAL A 19 56.64 -16.74 11.76
CA VAL A 19 56.22 -17.47 12.96
C VAL A 19 56.62 -16.65 14.18
N ARG A 20 55.62 -16.19 14.95
CA ARG A 20 55.86 -15.64 16.28
C ARG A 20 55.64 -16.74 17.31
N THR A 21 56.73 -17.12 17.96
CA THR A 21 56.80 -18.04 19.09
C THR A 21 56.03 -17.50 20.28
N ALA A 22 55.16 -18.33 20.84
CA ALA A 22 54.38 -18.06 22.03
C ALA A 22 55.27 -18.17 23.28
N ALA A 23 55.40 -17.08 24.03
CA ALA A 23 55.94 -17.09 25.38
C ALA A 23 54.77 -17.07 26.37
N LEU A 24 54.58 -18.16 27.10
CA LEU A 24 53.62 -18.29 28.20
C LEU A 24 54.03 -17.38 29.36
N ARG A 25 53.12 -16.50 29.79
CA ARG A 25 53.18 -15.83 31.10
C ARG A 25 52.07 -16.39 32.01
N PRO A 26 52.35 -16.62 33.31
CA PRO A 26 51.37 -17.22 34.22
C PRO A 26 50.43 -16.17 34.83
N GLY A 27 49.16 -16.56 34.98
CA GLY A 27 48.33 -16.29 36.15
C GLY A 27 47.89 -14.85 36.43
N ALA A 28 46.76 -14.44 35.85
CA ALA A 28 45.89 -13.45 36.48
C ALA A 28 44.46 -14.04 36.54
N VAL A 29 44.03 -14.35 37.76
CA VAL A 29 42.66 -14.79 38.07
C VAL A 29 41.73 -13.62 37.79
N PHE A 30 41.03 -13.67 36.66
CA PHE A 30 40.00 -12.70 36.33
C PHE A 30 38.70 -13.14 37.02
N THR A 31 38.40 -12.55 38.17
CA THR A 31 37.08 -12.66 38.81
C THR A 31 36.05 -12.06 37.86
N ARG A 32 35.26 -12.92 37.23
CA ARG A 32 34.18 -12.51 36.33
C ARG A 32 33.01 -12.01 37.20
N SER A 33 32.99 -10.71 37.45
CA SER A 33 31.81 -10.02 37.97
C SER A 33 30.69 -10.17 36.96
N ILE A 34 29.62 -10.88 37.32
CA ILE A 34 28.40 -10.98 36.52
C ILE A 34 27.70 -9.62 36.64
N SER A 35 27.95 -8.73 35.69
CA SER A 35 27.13 -7.54 35.51
C SER A 35 25.73 -7.98 35.08
N ILE A 36 24.76 -7.76 35.95
CA ILE A 36 23.34 -7.91 35.66
C ILE A 36 23.00 -6.80 34.67
N ALA A 37 22.95 -7.11 33.38
CA ALA A 37 22.51 -6.18 32.36
C ALA A 37 21.05 -5.85 32.64
N SER A 38 20.77 -4.59 32.96
CA SER A 38 19.43 -4.05 33.03
C SER A 38 18.74 -4.29 31.68
N VAL A 39 17.67 -5.08 31.67
CA VAL A 39 16.74 -5.15 30.56
C VAL A 39 16.18 -3.76 30.33
N SER A 40 16.72 -3.04 29.35
CA SER A 40 16.13 -1.80 28.85
C SER A 40 14.79 -2.17 28.23
N GLU A 41 13.74 -1.78 28.94
CA GLU A 41 12.36 -1.80 28.50
C GLU A 41 12.27 -1.27 27.08
N ALA A 42 11.58 -2.02 26.21
CA ALA A 42 11.48 -1.74 24.78
C ALA A 42 11.08 -0.28 24.56
N ALA A 43 12.03 0.50 24.03
CA ALA A 43 11.77 1.87 23.62
C ALA A 43 10.63 1.83 22.60
N ALA A 44 9.47 2.32 23.00
CA ALA A 44 8.40 2.63 22.08
C ALA A 44 8.96 3.62 21.07
N ASP A 45 9.11 3.16 19.82
CA ASP A 45 9.55 3.95 18.69
C ASP A 45 8.63 5.18 18.57
N GLN A 46 9.15 6.36 18.93
CA GLN A 46 8.43 7.64 18.86
C GLN A 46 8.39 8.10 17.39
N GLN A 47 7.80 7.29 16.52
CA GLN A 47 7.63 7.60 15.11
C GLN A 47 6.61 8.75 14.98
N GLN A 48 7.06 9.91 14.49
CA GLN A 48 6.23 11.11 14.34
C GLN A 48 4.96 10.81 13.51
N SER A 49 3.78 11.18 14.02
CA SER A 49 2.49 10.86 13.37
C SER A 49 2.39 11.50 11.99
N ARG A 50 2.06 10.71 10.98
CA ARG A 50 1.95 11.17 9.59
C ARG A 50 0.49 11.36 9.24
N MET A 51 -0.05 12.52 9.59
CA MET A 51 -1.47 12.80 9.40
C MET A 51 -1.80 13.03 7.92
N LYS A 52 -2.91 12.45 7.46
CA LYS A 52 -3.43 12.59 6.10
C LYS A 52 -4.94 12.78 6.11
N THR A 53 -5.42 13.74 5.31
CA THR A 53 -6.85 14.02 5.19
C THR A 53 -7.43 13.34 3.95
N PHE A 54 -8.56 12.65 4.13
CA PHE A 54 -9.37 12.03 3.09
C PHE A 54 -10.71 12.77 3.01
N GLN A 55 -11.03 13.33 1.85
CA GLN A 55 -12.34 13.92 1.57
C GLN A 55 -13.17 12.91 0.80
N ILE A 56 -14.29 12.48 1.38
CA ILE A 56 -15.12 11.40 0.84
C ILE A 56 -16.48 11.95 0.47
N TYR A 57 -16.95 11.63 -0.73
CA TYR A 57 -18.30 11.89 -1.17
C TYR A 57 -19.32 11.11 -0.32
N ARG A 58 -20.31 11.84 0.22
CA ARG A 58 -21.37 11.29 1.07
C ARG A 58 -22.74 11.60 0.49
N TRP A 59 -23.57 10.56 0.42
CA TRP A 59 -24.98 10.70 0.08
C TRP A 59 -25.77 9.52 0.62
N ASN A 60 -26.92 9.79 1.23
CA ASN A 60 -27.77 8.78 1.83
C ASN A 60 -29.18 8.82 1.22
N PRO A 61 -29.65 7.72 0.59
CA PRO A 61 -31.01 7.65 0.02
C PRO A 61 -32.12 7.75 1.07
N ASP A 62 -31.83 7.38 2.33
CA ASP A 62 -32.81 7.42 3.42
C ASP A 62 -33.16 8.86 3.84
N SER A 63 -32.31 9.84 3.47
CA SER A 63 -32.48 11.26 3.76
C SER A 63 -32.36 12.08 2.47
N PRO A 64 -33.33 12.00 1.55
CA PRO A 64 -33.19 12.55 0.19
C PRO A 64 -33.16 14.08 0.14
N SER A 65 -33.60 14.76 1.20
CA SER A 65 -33.52 16.23 1.33
C SER A 65 -32.08 16.73 1.50
N VAL A 66 -31.17 15.88 1.97
CA VAL A 66 -29.77 16.24 2.18
C VAL A 66 -29.02 16.10 0.85
N LYS A 67 -28.49 17.23 0.36
CA LYS A 67 -27.66 17.24 -0.84
C LYS A 67 -26.35 16.47 -0.60
N PRO A 68 -25.78 15.84 -1.64
CA PRO A 68 -24.45 15.25 -1.54
C PRO A 68 -23.42 16.27 -1.08
N HIS A 69 -22.49 15.82 -0.24
CA HIS A 69 -21.44 16.67 0.32
C HIS A 69 -20.14 15.90 0.46
N MET A 70 -19.05 16.64 0.68
CA MET A 70 -17.74 16.08 0.99
C MET A 70 -17.54 16.08 2.51
N GLN A 71 -17.15 14.94 3.06
CA GLN A 71 -16.80 14.80 4.47
C GLN A 71 -15.32 14.46 4.62
N SER A 72 -14.65 15.18 5.53
CA SER A 72 -13.21 15.04 5.77
C SER A 72 -12.92 14.10 6.94
N TYR A 73 -11.95 13.21 6.76
CA TYR A 73 -11.42 12.32 7.79
C TYR A 73 -9.91 12.43 7.83
N THR A 74 -9.33 12.62 9.01
CA THR A 74 -7.87 12.68 9.17
C THR A 74 -7.38 11.39 9.84
N LEU A 75 -6.43 10.72 9.20
CA LEU A 75 -5.83 9.48 9.69
C LEU A 75 -4.32 9.59 9.82
N ASP A 76 -3.76 8.87 10.78
CA ASP A 76 -2.32 8.65 10.89
C ASP A 76 -1.88 7.51 9.96
N LEU A 77 -1.03 7.81 8.97
CA LEU A 77 -0.52 6.85 8.00
C LEU A 77 0.41 5.80 8.62
N ASN A 78 1.05 6.06 9.76
CA ASN A 78 1.87 5.05 10.45
C ASN A 78 1.03 3.88 10.96
N LYS A 79 -0.26 4.12 11.21
CA LYS A 79 -1.24 3.14 11.69
C LYS A 79 -2.23 2.70 10.60
N THR A 80 -1.94 3.01 9.34
CA THR A 80 -2.81 2.68 8.20
C THR A 80 -2.01 1.87 7.18
N GLY A 81 -2.67 0.92 6.52
CA GLY A 81 -2.06 0.23 5.40
C GLY A 81 -1.72 1.19 4.24
N PRO A 82 -0.86 0.77 3.30
CA PRO A 82 -0.35 1.64 2.26
C PRO A 82 -1.39 2.01 1.18
N MET A 83 -2.50 1.28 1.10
CA MET A 83 -3.50 1.45 0.04
C MET A 83 -4.69 2.29 0.50
N VAL A 84 -5.34 2.97 -0.43
CA VAL A 84 -6.54 3.78 -0.13
C VAL A 84 -7.68 2.94 0.46
N LEU A 85 -7.81 1.67 0.03
CA LEU A 85 -8.77 0.75 0.62
C LEU A 85 -8.52 0.52 2.13
N ASP A 86 -7.27 0.48 2.57
CA ASP A 86 -6.94 0.30 3.99
C ASP A 86 -7.40 1.50 4.82
N ALA A 87 -7.21 2.70 4.29
CA ALA A 87 -7.74 3.94 4.89
C ALA A 87 -9.27 3.91 4.97
N LEU A 88 -9.97 3.52 3.90
CA LEU A 88 -11.44 3.42 3.89
C LEU A 88 -11.97 2.41 4.91
N ILE A 89 -11.33 1.25 5.03
CA ILE A 89 -11.69 0.23 6.03
C ILE A 89 -11.47 0.76 7.44
N ARG A 90 -10.35 1.44 7.68
CA ARG A 90 -10.05 2.02 8.99
C ARG A 90 -11.04 3.12 9.37
N ILE A 91 -11.35 4.05 8.45
CA ILE A 91 -12.39 5.07 8.67
C ILE A 91 -13.70 4.38 9.05
N LYS A 92 -14.10 3.35 8.31
CA LYS A 92 -15.35 2.63 8.60
C LYS A 92 -15.34 1.96 9.98
N ASN A 93 -14.23 1.34 10.37
CA ASN A 93 -14.15 0.56 11.59
C ASN A 93 -13.98 1.43 12.85
N GLU A 94 -13.25 2.54 12.75
CA GLU A 94 -12.82 3.34 13.92
C GLU A 94 -13.53 4.69 14.04
N LEU A 95 -13.93 5.31 12.93
CA LEU A 95 -14.42 6.70 12.91
C LEU A 95 -15.90 6.82 12.51
N ASP A 96 -16.28 6.16 11.41
CA ASP A 96 -17.62 6.25 10.86
C ASP A 96 -18.14 4.90 10.31
N PRO A 97 -18.86 4.12 11.13
CA PRO A 97 -19.42 2.84 10.68
C PRO A 97 -20.51 2.97 9.62
N ILE A 98 -21.08 4.16 9.39
CA ILE A 98 -22.13 4.36 8.38
C ILE A 98 -21.56 4.57 6.97
N LEU A 99 -20.24 4.76 6.81
CA LEU A 99 -19.59 4.89 5.49
C LEU A 99 -19.73 3.60 4.68
N ILE A 100 -20.31 3.68 3.47
CA ILE A 100 -20.53 2.52 2.60
C ILE A 100 -19.68 2.57 1.31
N PHE A 101 -19.04 1.45 1.00
CA PHE A 101 -18.31 1.21 -0.25
C PHE A 101 -18.25 -0.30 -0.55
N ARG A 102 -18.01 -0.66 -1.82
CA ARG A 102 -17.84 -2.06 -2.24
C ARG A 102 -16.38 -2.51 -2.14
N ARG A 103 -16.16 -3.71 -1.60
CA ARG A 103 -14.83 -4.37 -1.53
C ARG A 103 -14.98 -5.88 -1.38
N SER A 104 -14.04 -6.64 -1.94
CA SER A 104 -13.95 -8.10 -1.74
C SER A 104 -12.49 -8.59 -1.68
N CYS A 105 -11.83 -8.76 -2.83
CA CYS A 105 -10.54 -9.46 -2.94
C CYS A 105 -9.37 -8.79 -2.19
N ARG A 106 -9.14 -7.48 -2.43
CA ARG A 106 -7.99 -6.65 -1.97
C ARG A 106 -6.71 -6.77 -2.81
N GLU A 107 -6.67 -7.58 -3.85
CA GLU A 107 -5.55 -7.71 -4.79
C GLU A 107 -5.88 -7.22 -6.21
N GLY A 108 -7.05 -6.60 -6.38
CA GLY A 108 -7.44 -5.95 -7.64
C GLY A 108 -8.07 -6.86 -8.70
N ILE A 109 -8.27 -8.14 -8.42
CA ILE A 109 -8.81 -9.08 -9.42
C ILE A 109 -10.33 -8.95 -9.63
N CYS A 110 -11.10 -8.65 -8.59
CA CYS A 110 -12.57 -8.65 -8.67
C CYS A 110 -13.20 -7.35 -9.20
N GLY A 111 -12.44 -6.25 -9.30
CA GLY A 111 -12.95 -4.94 -9.71
C GLY A 111 -13.98 -4.26 -8.77
N SER A 112 -14.30 -4.84 -7.61
CA SER A 112 -15.41 -4.34 -6.75
C SER A 112 -15.18 -2.94 -6.16
N CYS A 113 -13.94 -2.57 -5.87
CA CYS A 113 -13.57 -1.29 -5.24
C CYS A 113 -13.19 -0.21 -6.27
N ALA A 114 -13.80 -0.23 -7.45
CA ALA A 114 -13.61 0.79 -8.46
C ALA A 114 -14.26 2.11 -8.02
N MET A 115 -13.48 3.19 -8.01
CA MET A 115 -13.92 4.53 -7.63
C MET A 115 -13.00 5.59 -8.24
N ASN A 116 -13.36 6.86 -8.09
CA ASN A 116 -12.51 7.96 -8.52
C ASN A 116 -11.67 8.47 -7.33
N ILE A 117 -10.35 8.45 -7.50
CA ILE A 117 -9.36 8.86 -6.50
C ILE A 117 -8.53 9.99 -7.11
N ASN A 118 -8.61 11.19 -6.52
CA ASN A 118 -7.92 12.39 -7.02
C ASN A 118 -8.18 12.69 -8.51
N GLY A 119 -9.40 12.45 -8.99
CA GLY A 119 -9.77 12.68 -10.39
C GLY A 119 -9.50 11.50 -11.32
N GLN A 120 -8.81 10.46 -10.87
CA GLN A 120 -8.53 9.26 -11.68
C GLN A 120 -9.38 8.06 -11.25
N ASN A 121 -9.95 7.36 -12.22
CA ASN A 121 -10.70 6.12 -11.97
C ASN A 121 -9.71 4.98 -11.77
N THR A 122 -9.72 4.35 -10.59
CA THR A 122 -8.81 3.26 -10.25
C THR A 122 -9.42 2.35 -9.19
N LEU A 123 -8.71 1.27 -8.84
CA LEU A 123 -9.09 0.36 -7.78
C LEU A 123 -8.47 0.83 -6.47
N ALA A 124 -9.30 1.10 -5.45
CA ALA A 124 -8.82 1.57 -4.16
C ALA A 124 -7.82 0.60 -3.48
N CYS A 125 -7.90 -0.70 -3.77
CA CYS A 125 -6.98 -1.71 -3.24
C CYS A 125 -5.60 -1.72 -3.89
N LEU A 126 -5.45 -1.14 -5.09
CA LEU A 126 -4.15 -1.03 -5.79
C LEU A 126 -3.60 0.39 -5.76
N CYS A 127 -4.43 1.38 -5.42
CA CYS A 127 -4.04 2.78 -5.33
C CYS A 127 -3.30 3.03 -4.01
N ARG A 128 -2.01 3.36 -4.09
CA ARG A 128 -1.22 3.75 -2.92
C ARG A 128 -1.61 5.15 -2.45
N ILE A 129 -1.61 5.35 -1.14
CA ILE A 129 -1.83 6.68 -0.56
C ILE A 129 -0.56 7.52 -0.83
N PRO A 130 -0.68 8.68 -1.50
CA PRO A 130 0.46 9.54 -1.73
C PRO A 130 0.97 10.10 -0.39
N ALA A 131 2.23 9.85 -0.08
CA ALA A 131 2.88 10.32 1.13
C ALA A 131 3.03 11.85 1.17
N GLU A 132 3.53 12.44 0.08
CA GLU A 132 4.07 13.80 0.07
C GLU A 132 3.42 14.72 -0.98
N SER A 133 2.81 14.17 -2.03
CA SER A 133 2.46 14.95 -3.22
C SER A 133 1.15 15.75 -3.16
N ALA A 134 0.22 15.40 -2.26
CA ALA A 134 -1.07 16.08 -2.16
C ALA A 134 -1.46 16.23 -0.69
N PRO A 135 -1.93 17.39 -0.22
CA PRO A 135 -2.34 17.54 1.18
C PRO A 135 -3.57 16.66 1.51
N GLU A 136 -4.43 16.41 0.52
CA GLU A 136 -5.69 15.72 0.70
C GLU A 136 -5.91 14.67 -0.39
N VAL A 137 -6.62 13.59 -0.05
CA VAL A 137 -7.06 12.56 -1.00
C VAL A 137 -8.56 12.69 -1.18
N LYS A 138 -9.02 13.00 -2.40
CA LYS A 138 -10.44 13.15 -2.73
C LYS A 138 -10.98 11.85 -3.32
N LEU A 139 -12.05 11.34 -2.73
CA LEU A 139 -12.71 10.09 -3.10
C LEU A 139 -14.14 10.36 -3.56
N TYR A 140 -14.44 9.98 -4.80
CA TYR A 140 -15.75 10.07 -5.42
C TYR A 140 -16.19 8.70 -5.94
N PRO A 141 -17.50 8.45 -6.07
CA PRO A 141 -17.99 7.29 -6.82
C PRO A 141 -17.54 7.36 -8.30
N LEU A 142 -17.80 6.29 -9.06
CA LEU A 142 -17.51 6.29 -10.49
C LEU A 142 -18.24 7.45 -11.19
N PRO A 143 -17.55 8.23 -12.04
CA PRO A 143 -18.15 9.38 -12.71
C PRO A 143 -19.36 9.00 -13.56
N HIS A 144 -20.34 9.90 -13.64
CA HIS A 144 -21.55 9.75 -14.47
C HIS A 144 -22.36 8.46 -14.22
N THR A 145 -22.27 7.90 -13.01
CA THR A 145 -23.14 6.79 -12.58
C THR A 145 -24.16 7.27 -11.55
N TYR A 146 -25.33 6.62 -11.52
CA TYR A 146 -26.29 6.84 -10.44
C TYR A 146 -25.71 6.28 -9.14
N VAL A 147 -25.69 7.10 -8.08
CA VAL A 147 -25.17 6.69 -6.77
C VAL A 147 -26.30 6.06 -5.97
N VAL A 148 -26.07 4.86 -5.42
CA VAL A 148 -27.03 4.17 -4.54
C VAL A 148 -26.87 4.63 -3.10
N LYS A 149 -25.62 4.75 -2.62
CA LYS A 149 -25.26 5.29 -1.30
C LYS A 149 -23.75 5.53 -1.25
N ASP A 150 -23.32 6.69 -0.74
CA ASP A 150 -21.90 7.06 -0.59
C ASP A 150 -21.05 6.76 -1.86
N LEU A 151 -20.11 5.82 -1.77
CA LEU A 151 -19.21 5.43 -2.86
C LEU A 151 -19.72 4.24 -3.69
N VAL A 152 -21.00 3.86 -3.54
CA VAL A 152 -21.60 2.71 -4.24
C VAL A 152 -22.39 3.17 -5.47
N PRO A 153 -21.88 2.94 -6.69
CA PRO A 153 -22.63 3.21 -7.90
C PRO A 153 -23.58 2.06 -8.26
N ASP A 154 -24.64 2.39 -8.99
CA ASP A 154 -25.49 1.42 -9.69
C ASP A 154 -24.80 0.96 -10.98
N LEU A 155 -24.47 -0.33 -11.05
CA LEU A 155 -23.82 -0.96 -12.20
C LEU A 155 -24.81 -1.79 -13.04
N THR A 156 -26.11 -1.72 -12.75
CA THR A 156 -27.13 -2.49 -13.45
C THR A 156 -27.13 -2.23 -14.95
N HIS A 157 -27.02 -0.95 -15.36
CA HIS A 157 -26.96 -0.59 -16.78
C HIS A 157 -25.71 -1.16 -17.46
N PHE A 158 -24.54 -1.02 -16.84
CA PHE A 158 -23.28 -1.57 -17.33
C PHE A 158 -23.37 -3.10 -17.54
N CYS A 159 -23.91 -3.83 -16.56
CA CYS A 159 -24.09 -5.27 -16.68
C CYS A 159 -25.11 -5.66 -17.77
N LYS A 160 -26.15 -4.84 -18.01
CA LYS A 160 -27.12 -5.08 -19.09
C LYS A 160 -26.46 -4.93 -20.47
N GLN A 161 -25.62 -3.92 -20.67
CA GLN A 161 -24.85 -3.74 -21.90
C GLN A 161 -23.86 -4.91 -22.14
N TYR A 162 -23.20 -5.40 -21.09
CA TYR A 162 -22.34 -6.57 -21.22
C TYR A 162 -23.13 -7.84 -21.62
N LYS A 163 -24.34 -8.01 -21.10
CA LYS A 163 -25.19 -9.16 -21.47
C LYS A 163 -25.71 -9.09 -22.90
N SER A 164 -25.95 -7.90 -23.46
CA SER A 164 -26.53 -7.76 -24.81
C SER A 164 -25.62 -8.26 -25.92
N ILE A 165 -24.29 -8.26 -25.70
CA ILE A 165 -23.32 -8.80 -26.67
C ILE A 165 -23.20 -10.32 -26.63
N LYS A 166 -23.95 -11.01 -25.75
CA LYS A 166 -23.92 -12.48 -25.57
C LYS A 166 -22.49 -13.03 -25.44
N PRO A 167 -21.74 -12.66 -24.38
CA PRO A 167 -20.30 -12.93 -24.25
C PRO A 167 -20.02 -14.38 -23.82
N TYR A 168 -20.46 -15.33 -24.64
CA TYR A 168 -20.30 -16.77 -24.42
C TYR A 168 -20.15 -17.47 -25.78
N LEU A 169 -19.58 -18.68 -25.76
CA LEU A 169 -19.37 -19.48 -26.97
C LEU A 169 -20.72 -19.86 -27.59
N GLN A 170 -20.92 -19.51 -28.85
CA GLN A 170 -22.08 -19.91 -29.65
C GLN A 170 -21.61 -20.95 -30.67
N ARG A 171 -22.30 -22.10 -30.71
CA ARG A 171 -22.04 -23.17 -31.68
C ARG A 171 -23.32 -23.44 -32.45
N ASP A 172 -23.19 -23.72 -33.73
CA ASP A 172 -24.32 -24.14 -34.57
C ASP A 172 -24.73 -25.59 -34.27
N THR A 173 -23.77 -26.41 -33.82
CA THR A 173 -23.98 -27.81 -33.44
C THR A 173 -24.08 -27.98 -31.92
N PRO A 174 -24.91 -28.91 -31.42
CA PRO A 174 -25.02 -29.19 -29.99
C PRO A 174 -23.70 -29.70 -29.42
N ALA A 175 -23.49 -29.52 -28.11
CA ALA A 175 -22.32 -30.07 -27.43
C ALA A 175 -22.38 -31.62 -27.50
N PRO A 176 -21.26 -32.31 -27.76
CA PRO A 176 -21.19 -33.75 -27.55
C PRO A 176 -21.41 -34.06 -26.08
N ASP A 177 -22.14 -35.14 -25.81
CA ASP A 177 -22.37 -35.69 -24.46
C ASP A 177 -21.07 -36.15 -23.79
#